data_AF-A0A8J5NPF1-F1
#
_entry.id   AF-A0A8J5NPF1-F1
#
_cell.length_a   1.000
_cell.length_b   1.000
_cell.length_c   1.000
_cell.angle_alpha   90.00
_cell.angle_beta   90.00
_cell.angle_gamma   90.00
#
_symmetry.space_group_name_H-M   'P 1'
#
loop_
_entity.id
_entity.type
_entity.pdbx_description
1 polymer ?
#
loop_
_entity_poly.entity_id
_entity_poly.type
_entity_poly.pdbx_seq_one_letter_code
_entity_poly.pdbx_strand_id
1 'polypeptide(L)'
;MEDIIQLNQDYQILICQLCQAAVRPGPSIESHFRQKHQLKGQVLKDIKDYYGILELADPKLTAIPEDNSQAIEQLTISHGYSCNACRYLTIARDNIVRHWREAGHSISEDRWTEVRLQSWMGGQYARYWIVRDDSDIDGPADTANAADARSQSAMDELIAASQARLKEEDAARLRKGDLKEDIDRDSPWVKRLGWVRHFGSRDLISIHDAAEWLRARAATGRLAGKQEDEEAARERLLLSRLGQSFDREVDRCCWRLDSVPTETLQWLGSITSMTPSGMPFGRKGKEESMSQYKSVGHRYLSFCWKAYRIGRKEAFKCWAVRFTDEQWSLLHDIAEELENDRVLSSHDSGFFSGREKQAKDKDEDEDGDGDGDEYRDDDDSDEGEQGDEGMTNIIY
;
A
#
# COMPACT_ATOMS: atom_id res chain seq x y z
N MET A 1 -0.07 5.01 37.50
CA MET A 1 -1.39 4.90 36.83
C MET A 1 -1.91 6.27 36.45
N GLU A 2 -1.80 7.24 37.35
CA GLU A 2 -2.12 8.66 37.12
C GLU A 2 -1.33 9.31 35.97
N ASP A 3 -0.14 8.77 35.61
CA ASP A 3 0.66 9.23 34.45
C ASP A 3 0.22 8.63 33.10
N ILE A 4 -0.82 7.79 33.05
CA ILE A 4 -1.24 7.07 31.85
C ILE A 4 -2.70 7.42 31.48
N ILE A 5 -3.56 7.50 32.49
CA ILE A 5 -4.99 7.78 32.33
C ILE A 5 -5.45 8.83 33.32
N GLN A 6 -6.33 9.72 32.85
CA GLN A 6 -7.02 10.69 33.68
C GLN A 6 -8.51 10.69 33.38
N LEU A 7 -9.32 10.74 34.43
CA LEU A 7 -10.75 10.95 34.31
C LEU A 7 -11.04 12.46 34.32
N ASN A 8 -11.67 12.95 33.27
CA ASN A 8 -12.32 14.26 33.32
C ASN A 8 -13.68 14.08 34.00
N GLN A 9 -13.81 14.58 35.23
CA GLN A 9 -15.01 14.40 36.05
C GLN A 9 -16.21 15.22 35.52
N ASP A 10 -15.96 16.36 34.88
CA ASP A 10 -17.04 17.22 34.38
C ASP A 10 -17.81 16.58 33.22
N TYR A 11 -17.08 15.84 32.38
CA TYR A 11 -17.65 15.17 31.20
C TYR A 11 -17.76 13.65 31.35
N GLN A 12 -17.27 13.08 32.45
CA GLN A 12 -17.15 11.63 32.70
C GLN A 12 -16.44 10.90 31.54
N ILE A 13 -15.41 11.53 30.98
CA ILE A 13 -14.64 10.99 29.84
C ILE A 13 -13.25 10.56 30.33
N LEU A 14 -12.80 9.41 29.86
CA LEU A 14 -11.43 8.94 30.07
C LEU A 14 -10.48 9.55 29.04
N ILE A 15 -9.44 10.24 29.51
CA ILE A 15 -8.37 10.84 28.71
C ILE A 15 -7.12 9.96 28.84
N CYS A 16 -6.56 9.57 27.71
CA CYS A 16 -5.25 8.93 27.65
C CYS A 16 -4.18 10.04 27.63
N GLN A 17 -3.31 10.08 28.62
CA GLN A 17 -2.25 11.08 28.69
C GLN A 17 -1.13 10.83 27.66
N LEU A 18 -0.94 9.59 27.23
CA LEU A 18 0.09 9.22 26.25
C LEU A 18 -0.21 9.77 24.84
N CYS A 19 -1.49 9.80 24.45
CA CYS A 19 -1.92 10.38 23.17
C CYS A 19 -2.69 11.69 23.33
N GLN A 20 -2.85 12.17 24.56
CA GLN A 20 -3.58 13.39 24.91
C GLN A 20 -4.97 13.48 24.23
N ALA A 21 -5.70 12.37 24.25
CA ALA A 21 -6.99 12.25 23.58
C ALA A 21 -7.96 11.39 24.41
N ALA A 22 -9.26 11.63 24.22
CA ALA A 22 -10.31 10.85 24.86
C ALA A 22 -10.42 9.44 24.28
N VAL A 23 -10.68 8.48 25.15
CA VAL A 23 -10.85 7.06 24.83
C VAL A 23 -12.32 6.68 24.95
N ARG A 24 -12.82 5.94 23.97
CA ARG A 24 -14.22 5.46 23.99
C ARG A 24 -14.40 4.35 25.04
N PRO A 25 -15.53 4.33 25.76
CA PRO A 25 -15.78 3.35 26.80
C PRO A 25 -15.94 1.91 26.27
N GLY A 26 -15.88 0.94 27.19
CA GLY A 26 -16.07 -0.48 26.89
C GLY A 26 -14.80 -1.17 26.36
N PRO A 27 -14.94 -2.21 25.51
CA PRO A 27 -13.79 -2.98 24.99
C PRO A 27 -12.77 -2.13 24.23
N SER A 28 -13.19 -0.96 23.71
CA SER A 28 -12.34 -0.01 23.01
C SER A 28 -11.21 0.56 23.88
N ILE A 29 -11.38 0.61 25.20
CA ILE A 29 -10.31 1.07 26.12
C ILE A 29 -9.15 0.08 26.11
N GLU A 30 -9.44 -1.22 26.30
CA GLU A 30 -8.41 -2.26 26.29
C GLU A 30 -7.69 -2.31 24.93
N SER A 31 -8.45 -2.26 23.83
CA SER A 31 -7.89 -2.23 22.48
C SER A 31 -7.02 -1.00 22.24
N HIS A 32 -7.43 0.18 22.73
CA HIS A 32 -6.66 1.42 22.61
C HIS A 32 -5.27 1.28 23.25
N PHE A 33 -5.21 0.88 24.53
CA PHE A 33 -3.93 0.77 25.24
C PHE A 33 -3.06 -0.38 24.74
N ARG A 34 -3.66 -1.50 24.35
CA ARG A 34 -2.94 -2.66 23.82
C ARG A 34 -2.37 -2.40 22.42
N GLN A 35 -3.15 -1.76 21.53
CA GLN A 35 -2.75 -1.58 20.13
C GLN A 35 -1.96 -0.28 19.90
N LYS A 36 -2.40 0.85 20.48
CA LYS A 36 -1.74 2.14 20.26
C LYS A 36 -0.51 2.36 21.15
N HIS A 37 -0.53 1.81 22.36
CA HIS A 37 0.53 2.03 23.34
C HIS A 37 1.29 0.75 23.73
N GLN A 38 0.92 -0.40 23.14
CA GLN A 38 1.54 -1.70 23.39
C GLN A 38 1.64 -2.09 24.88
N LEU A 39 0.74 -1.57 25.72
CA LEU A 39 0.71 -1.88 27.15
C LEU A 39 0.29 -3.34 27.38
N LYS A 40 1.01 -4.04 28.26
CA LYS A 40 0.80 -5.46 28.58
C LYS A 40 0.97 -5.70 30.08
N GLY A 41 0.54 -6.87 30.54
CA GLY A 41 0.76 -7.33 31.92
C GLY A 41 -0.07 -6.56 32.95
N GLN A 42 0.51 -6.36 34.13
CA GLN A 42 -0.20 -5.82 35.30
C GLN A 42 -0.78 -4.43 35.06
N VAL A 43 -0.07 -3.55 34.33
CA VAL A 43 -0.52 -2.18 34.05
C VAL A 43 -1.84 -2.15 33.27
N LEU A 44 -1.99 -3.02 32.26
CA LEU A 44 -3.24 -3.09 31.47
C LEU A 44 -4.39 -3.66 32.31
N LYS A 45 -4.07 -4.62 33.19
CA LYS A 45 -5.04 -5.20 34.13
C LYS A 45 -5.52 -4.15 35.13
N ASP A 46 -4.61 -3.37 35.70
CA ASP A 46 -4.96 -2.32 36.66
C ASP A 46 -5.79 -1.19 36.01
N ILE A 47 -5.49 -0.83 34.75
CA ILE A 47 -6.32 0.11 33.97
C ILE A 47 -7.74 -0.46 33.80
N LYS A 48 -7.84 -1.75 33.44
CA LYS A 48 -9.13 -2.46 33.26
C LYS A 48 -9.96 -2.51 34.51
N ASP A 49 -9.34 -2.84 35.63
CA ASP A 49 -10.01 -2.93 36.92
C ASP A 49 -10.46 -1.52 37.39
N TYR A 50 -9.68 -0.48 37.11
CA TYR A 50 -10.02 0.91 37.45
C TYR A 50 -11.23 1.44 36.66
N TYR A 51 -11.25 1.32 35.32
CA TYR A 51 -12.38 1.83 34.54
C TYR A 51 -13.61 0.94 34.58
N GLY A 52 -13.47 -0.34 34.93
CA GLY A 52 -14.61 -1.28 35.06
C GLY A 52 -15.62 -0.87 36.14
N ILE A 53 -15.25 0.04 37.03
CA ILE A 53 -16.07 0.56 38.13
C ILE A 53 -16.74 1.90 37.75
N LEU A 54 -16.31 2.55 36.66
CA LEU A 54 -16.72 3.90 36.28
C LEU A 54 -17.78 3.89 35.16
N GLU A 55 -18.82 4.70 35.31
CA GLU A 55 -19.78 4.98 34.23
C GLU A 55 -19.22 6.08 33.31
N LEU A 56 -18.52 5.67 32.26
CA LEU A 56 -17.85 6.57 31.32
C LEU A 56 -18.76 6.96 30.15
N ALA A 57 -18.78 8.25 29.81
CA ALA A 57 -19.47 8.78 28.64
C ALA A 57 -18.67 8.56 27.35
N ASP A 58 -19.37 8.33 26.22
CA ASP A 58 -18.72 8.17 24.92
C ASP A 58 -18.31 9.54 24.32
N PRO A 59 -17.01 9.85 24.16
CA PRO A 59 -16.55 11.12 23.61
C PRO A 59 -17.03 11.41 22.19
N LYS A 60 -17.58 10.41 21.47
CA LYS A 60 -18.25 10.60 20.18
C LYS A 60 -19.63 11.24 20.29
N LEU A 61 -20.31 11.04 21.41
CA LEU A 61 -21.69 11.47 21.64
C LEU A 61 -21.78 12.58 22.69
N THR A 62 -20.79 12.69 23.58
CA THR A 62 -20.73 13.75 24.58
C THR A 62 -20.74 15.14 23.94
N ALA A 63 -21.38 16.09 24.61
CA ALA A 63 -21.35 17.49 24.21
C ALA A 63 -19.91 18.01 24.16
N ILE A 64 -19.63 18.88 23.21
CA ILE A 64 -18.37 19.63 23.20
C ILE A 64 -18.49 20.82 24.16
N PRO A 65 -17.39 21.21 24.82
CA PRO A 65 -17.33 22.47 25.56
C PRO A 65 -17.75 23.67 24.70
N GLU A 66 -18.18 24.74 25.36
CA GLU A 66 -18.49 25.99 24.67
C GLU A 66 -17.22 26.63 24.09
N ASP A 67 -17.38 27.38 22.99
CA ASP A 67 -16.27 28.10 22.38
C ASP A 67 -15.77 29.19 23.36
N ASN A 68 -14.45 29.33 23.46
CA ASN A 68 -13.75 30.13 24.47
C ASN A 68 -13.93 29.58 25.90
N SER A 69 -13.97 28.26 26.06
CA SER A 69 -13.79 27.60 27.35
C SER A 69 -12.31 27.56 27.74
N GLN A 70 -12.03 27.32 29.04
CA GLN A 70 -10.67 27.06 29.49
C GLN A 70 -10.14 25.77 28.84
N ALA A 71 -8.83 25.73 28.60
CA ALA A 71 -8.19 24.55 28.05
C ALA A 71 -8.42 23.37 29.00
N ILE A 72 -8.94 22.27 28.47
CA ILE A 72 -9.04 21.05 29.27
C ILE A 72 -7.64 20.49 29.38
N GLU A 73 -7.16 20.37 30.62
CA GLU A 73 -5.85 19.81 30.91
C GLU A 73 -5.71 18.43 30.27
N GLN A 74 -4.54 18.16 29.68
CA GLN A 74 -4.13 16.87 29.09
C GLN A 74 -4.78 16.50 27.74
N LEU A 75 -5.56 17.40 27.14
CA LEU A 75 -5.89 17.32 25.73
C LEU A 75 -4.93 18.18 24.91
N THR A 76 -4.54 17.69 23.74
CA THR A 76 -3.66 18.43 22.83
C THR A 76 -4.34 19.70 22.34
N ILE A 77 -3.69 20.84 22.56
CA ILE A 77 -4.08 22.13 21.98
C ILE A 77 -3.49 22.19 20.57
N SER A 78 -4.35 22.31 19.57
CA SER A 78 -3.97 22.42 18.16
C SER A 78 -4.18 23.84 17.67
N HIS A 79 -3.27 24.35 16.86
CA HIS A 79 -3.50 25.60 16.12
C HIS A 79 -4.41 25.32 14.92
N GLY A 80 -5.43 26.14 14.74
CA GLY A 80 -6.39 25.98 13.66
C GLY A 80 -7.01 27.30 13.23
N TYR A 81 -8.07 27.17 12.44
CA TYR A 81 -8.74 28.27 11.76
C TYR A 81 -10.23 28.23 12.06
N SER A 82 -10.77 29.38 12.44
CA SER A 82 -12.21 29.63 12.55
C SER A 82 -12.68 30.45 11.37
N CYS A 83 -13.72 29.98 10.68
CA CYS A 83 -14.40 30.78 9.68
C CYS A 83 -15.08 31.98 10.36
N ASN A 84 -14.96 33.17 9.78
CA ASN A 84 -15.59 34.37 10.36
C ASN A 84 -17.07 34.51 9.94
N ALA A 85 -17.50 33.80 8.90
CA ALA A 85 -18.86 33.86 8.36
C ALA A 85 -19.79 32.77 8.93
N CYS A 86 -19.25 31.66 9.45
CA CYS A 86 -20.03 30.58 10.05
C CYS A 86 -19.21 29.80 11.10
N ARG A 87 -19.85 28.89 11.86
CA ARG A 87 -19.20 28.08 12.90
C ARG A 87 -18.35 26.91 12.36
N TYR A 88 -17.59 27.13 11.29
CA TYR A 88 -16.70 26.10 10.74
C TYR A 88 -15.30 26.22 11.34
N LEU A 89 -14.81 25.13 11.95
CA LEU A 89 -13.51 25.04 12.60
C LEU A 89 -12.68 23.92 11.97
N THR A 90 -11.39 24.18 11.73
CA THR A 90 -10.47 23.16 11.21
C THR A 90 -9.02 23.43 11.60
N ILE A 91 -8.21 22.38 11.73
CA ILE A 91 -6.77 22.50 11.94
C ILE A 91 -5.98 22.63 10.63
N ALA A 92 -6.60 22.33 9.49
CA ALA A 92 -5.91 22.31 8.20
C ALA A 92 -6.23 23.54 7.36
N ARG A 93 -5.19 24.25 6.92
CA ARG A 93 -5.32 25.48 6.12
C ARG A 93 -6.04 25.25 4.79
N ASP A 94 -5.77 24.13 4.11
CA ASP A 94 -6.42 23.84 2.83
C ASP A 94 -7.92 23.61 2.98
N ASN A 95 -8.35 23.08 4.14
CA ASN A 95 -9.76 22.85 4.42
C ASN A 95 -10.54 24.16 4.65
N ILE A 96 -9.96 25.15 5.34
CA ILE A 96 -10.63 26.45 5.52
C ILE A 96 -10.72 27.23 4.20
N VAL A 97 -9.68 27.14 3.36
CA VAL A 97 -9.68 27.75 2.02
C VAL A 97 -10.73 27.13 1.12
N ARG A 98 -10.83 25.79 1.11
CA ARG A 98 -11.85 25.06 0.35
C ARG A 98 -13.25 25.37 0.86
N HIS A 99 -13.46 25.29 2.18
CA HIS A 99 -14.73 25.63 2.82
C HIS A 99 -15.20 27.03 2.42
N TRP A 100 -14.33 28.03 2.45
CA TRP A 100 -14.69 29.41 2.09
C TRP A 100 -15.23 29.53 0.66
N ARG A 101 -14.65 28.78 -0.28
CA ARG A 101 -15.09 28.78 -1.69
C ARG A 101 -16.41 28.03 -1.88
N GLU A 102 -16.55 26.87 -1.24
CA GLU A 102 -17.72 26.00 -1.40
C GLU A 102 -18.96 26.54 -0.68
N ALA A 103 -18.78 27.17 0.48
CA ALA A 103 -19.86 27.75 1.26
C ALA A 103 -20.38 29.09 0.70
N GLY A 104 -19.72 29.65 -0.32
CA GLY A 104 -20.17 30.88 -0.98
C GLY A 104 -20.07 32.14 -0.12
N HIS A 105 -19.13 32.18 0.84
CA HIS A 105 -18.93 33.36 1.69
C HIS A 105 -18.43 34.56 0.87
N SER A 106 -18.88 35.78 1.21
CA SER A 106 -18.59 37.01 0.46
C SER A 106 -17.11 37.43 0.52
N ILE A 107 -16.71 38.41 -0.29
CA ILE A 107 -15.31 38.87 -0.44
C ILE A 107 -14.90 39.79 0.72
N SER A 108 -15.14 39.39 1.97
CA SER A 108 -14.61 40.09 3.14
C SER A 108 -13.08 39.94 3.20
N GLU A 109 -12.37 40.97 3.66
CA GLU A 109 -10.92 40.90 3.92
C GLU A 109 -10.61 39.90 5.05
N ASP A 110 -11.51 39.80 6.04
CA ASP A 110 -11.36 38.93 7.20
C ASP A 110 -12.06 37.57 6.97
N ARG A 111 -11.40 36.69 6.22
CA ARG A 111 -11.99 35.39 5.82
C ARG A 111 -12.01 34.36 6.96
N TRP A 112 -10.94 34.29 7.74
CA TRP A 112 -10.86 33.38 8.88
C TRP A 112 -9.86 33.91 9.90
N THR A 113 -10.00 33.49 11.14
CA THR A 113 -9.11 33.83 12.26
C THR A 113 -8.33 32.61 12.70
N GLU A 114 -7.06 32.81 13.07
CA GLU A 114 -6.27 31.76 13.71
C GLU A 114 -6.70 31.64 15.16
N VAL A 115 -7.04 30.42 15.58
CA VAL A 115 -7.58 30.12 16.90
C VAL A 115 -6.93 28.86 17.46
N ARG A 116 -6.89 28.74 18.79
CA ARG A 116 -6.49 27.50 19.46
C ARG A 116 -7.71 26.60 19.62
N LEU A 117 -7.59 25.37 19.16
CA LEU A 117 -8.64 24.37 19.14
C LEU A 117 -8.28 23.18 20.00
N GLN A 118 -9.26 22.63 20.70
CA GLN A 118 -9.18 21.30 21.29
C GLN A 118 -10.28 20.41 20.72
N SER A 119 -10.05 19.10 20.74
CA SER A 119 -11.04 18.10 20.40
C SER A 119 -10.96 16.91 21.35
N TRP A 120 -12.08 16.24 21.56
CA TRP A 120 -12.08 14.99 22.33
C TRP A 120 -11.31 13.88 21.61
N MET A 121 -11.46 13.80 20.29
CA MET A 121 -10.84 12.78 19.44
C MET A 121 -10.19 13.43 18.22
N GLY A 122 -9.18 12.76 17.64
CA GLY A 122 -8.54 13.18 16.41
C GLY A 122 -9.16 12.57 15.14
N GLY A 123 -8.70 13.04 13.97
CA GLY A 123 -9.07 12.48 12.67
C GLY A 123 -10.53 12.75 12.26
N GLN A 124 -11.16 11.78 11.60
CA GLN A 124 -12.52 11.92 11.05
C GLN A 124 -13.62 12.14 12.09
N TYR A 125 -13.36 11.85 13.37
CA TYR A 125 -14.30 12.07 14.47
C TYR A 125 -13.99 13.32 15.30
N ALA A 126 -13.07 14.16 14.81
CA ALA A 126 -12.70 15.38 15.50
C ALA A 126 -13.85 16.39 15.50
N ARG A 127 -14.24 16.80 16.70
CA ARG A 127 -15.21 17.88 16.95
C ARG A 127 -14.49 18.93 17.76
N TYR A 128 -14.20 20.05 17.11
CA TYR A 128 -13.37 21.11 17.68
C TYR A 128 -14.21 22.15 18.44
N TRP A 129 -13.61 22.76 19.46
CA TRP A 129 -14.08 23.99 20.11
C TRP A 129 -12.90 24.94 20.32
N ILE A 130 -13.19 26.23 20.43
CA ILE A 130 -12.16 27.28 20.64
C ILE A 130 -11.77 27.33 22.13
N VAL A 131 -10.49 27.47 22.41
CA VAL A 131 -9.93 27.58 23.77
C VAL A 131 -9.48 29.02 24.03
N ARG A 132 -9.68 29.53 25.25
CA ARG A 132 -9.25 30.89 25.65
C ARG A 132 -7.75 31.10 25.46
N ASP A 133 -7.38 32.34 25.12
CA ASP A 133 -6.00 32.80 25.18
C ASP A 133 -5.68 33.41 26.54
N ASP A 134 -4.89 32.70 27.36
CA ASP A 134 -4.36 33.27 28.62
C ASP A 134 -3.26 34.32 28.36
N SER A 135 -2.95 34.63 27.10
CA SER A 135 -1.99 35.67 26.72
C SER A 135 -2.47 37.11 26.96
N ASP A 136 -3.71 37.31 27.40
CA ASP A 136 -4.26 38.65 27.69
C ASP A 136 -4.12 39.08 29.17
N ILE A 137 -3.42 38.31 30.00
CA ILE A 137 -3.01 38.73 31.35
C ILE A 137 -1.50 38.56 31.52
N ASP A 138 -0.69 39.43 30.90
CA ASP A 138 0.38 40.12 31.63
C ASP A 138 1.04 41.22 30.76
N GLY A 139 1.45 42.30 31.44
CA GLY A 139 2.16 43.44 30.86
C GLY A 139 3.54 43.09 30.29
N PRO A 140 4.23 44.08 29.68
CA PRO A 140 5.27 43.83 28.68
C PRO A 140 6.55 43.26 29.30
N ALA A 141 6.86 42.01 28.96
CA ALA A 141 8.16 41.39 29.19
C ALA A 141 8.98 41.36 27.88
N ASP A 142 9.22 42.54 27.31
CA ASP A 142 10.24 42.70 26.28
C ASP A 142 11.62 42.64 26.92
N THR A 143 12.32 41.51 26.75
CA THR A 143 13.78 41.42 26.47
C THR A 143 14.36 40.00 26.60
N ALA A 144 13.62 39.01 27.12
CA ALA A 144 14.11 37.61 27.18
C ALA A 144 13.77 36.78 25.91
N ASN A 145 12.70 37.12 25.19
CA ASN A 145 12.17 36.30 24.09
C ASN A 145 13.01 36.27 22.80
N ALA A 146 13.90 37.23 22.56
CA ALA A 146 14.67 37.27 21.31
C ALA A 146 15.82 36.25 21.28
N ALA A 147 16.36 35.89 22.45
CA ALA A 147 17.41 34.86 22.56
C ALA A 147 16.82 33.44 22.53
N ASP A 148 15.66 33.25 23.16
CA ASP A 148 14.92 31.97 23.13
C ASP A 148 14.31 31.69 21.75
N ALA A 149 13.70 32.69 21.09
CA ALA A 149 13.20 32.51 19.72
C ALA A 149 14.33 32.21 18.71
N ARG A 150 15.51 32.82 18.90
CA ARG A 150 16.69 32.54 18.05
C ARG A 150 17.30 31.16 18.36
N SER A 151 17.23 30.70 19.60
CA SER A 151 17.68 29.36 19.99
C SER A 151 16.72 28.26 19.53
N GLN A 152 15.40 28.51 19.60
CA GLN A 152 14.37 27.61 19.05
C GLN A 152 14.47 27.51 17.53
N SER A 153 14.63 28.65 16.82
CA SER A 153 14.84 28.65 15.37
C SER A 153 16.08 27.87 14.95
N ALA A 154 17.19 27.94 15.71
CA ALA A 154 18.39 27.17 15.43
C ALA A 154 18.21 25.66 15.67
N MET A 155 17.40 25.28 16.68
CA MET A 155 17.05 23.88 16.94
C MET A 155 16.09 23.33 15.88
N ASP A 156 15.13 24.12 15.42
CA ASP A 156 14.21 23.74 14.35
C ASP A 156 14.94 23.54 13.02
N GLU A 157 15.93 24.39 12.70
CA GLU A 157 16.81 24.20 11.54
C GLU A 157 17.62 22.90 11.63
N LEU A 158 18.16 22.56 12.82
CA LEU A 158 18.86 21.29 13.05
C LEU A 158 17.93 20.09 12.90
N ILE A 159 16.70 20.17 13.43
CA ILE A 159 15.68 19.13 13.27
C ILE A 159 15.31 18.96 11.80
N ALA A 160 15.05 20.05 11.08
CA ALA A 160 14.73 20.03 9.65
C ALA A 160 15.86 19.42 8.82
N ALA A 161 17.12 19.80 9.07
CA ALA A 161 18.29 19.22 8.42
C ALA A 161 18.43 17.73 8.73
N SER A 162 18.18 17.30 9.98
CA SER A 162 18.23 15.90 10.38
C SER A 162 17.13 15.07 9.71
N GLN A 163 15.91 15.61 9.63
CA GLN A 163 14.78 14.98 8.95
C GLN A 163 15.01 14.89 7.44
N ALA A 164 15.60 15.92 6.83
CA ALA A 164 15.96 15.89 5.41
C ALA A 164 16.99 14.78 5.13
N ARG A 165 18.02 14.65 5.98
CA ARG A 165 19.00 13.57 5.88
C ARG A 165 18.37 12.18 6.05
N LEU A 166 17.47 12.01 7.02
CA LEU A 166 16.75 10.75 7.22
C LEU A 166 15.85 10.41 6.02
N LYS A 167 15.15 11.39 5.45
CA LYS A 167 14.34 11.21 4.24
C LYS A 167 15.20 10.83 3.04
N GLU A 168 16.38 11.43 2.89
CA GLU A 168 17.33 11.08 1.83
C GLU A 168 17.84 9.64 2.00
N GLU A 169 18.18 9.25 3.24
CA GLU A 169 18.60 7.89 3.58
C GLU A 169 17.48 6.86 3.33
N ASP A 170 16.25 7.16 3.76
CA ASP A 170 15.07 6.33 3.52
C ASP A 170 14.74 6.23 2.02
N ALA A 171 14.86 7.31 1.25
CA ALA A 171 14.68 7.30 -0.20
C ALA A 171 15.76 6.47 -0.91
N ALA A 172 17.02 6.58 -0.47
CA ALA A 172 18.11 5.76 -0.97
C ALA A 172 17.89 4.26 -0.66
N ARG A 173 17.35 3.96 0.54
CA ARG A 173 16.95 2.60 0.94
C ARG A 173 15.80 2.07 0.09
N LEU A 174 14.74 2.84 -0.12
CA LEU A 174 13.62 2.44 -0.99
C LEU A 174 14.09 2.15 -2.42
N ARG A 175 15.09 2.89 -2.90
CA ARG A 175 15.63 2.72 -4.25
C ARG A 175 16.49 1.46 -4.42
N LYS A 176 17.31 1.12 -3.43
CA LYS A 176 18.29 0.02 -3.53
C LYS A 176 17.90 -1.23 -2.75
N GLY A 177 16.88 -1.16 -1.91
CA GLY A 177 16.56 -2.17 -0.91
C GLY A 177 17.60 -2.22 0.21
N ASP A 178 17.41 -3.18 1.11
CA ASP A 178 18.37 -3.47 2.15
C ASP A 178 19.59 -4.22 1.57
N LEU A 179 20.80 -3.75 1.89
CA LEU A 179 22.06 -4.30 1.37
C LEU A 179 22.62 -5.43 2.23
N LYS A 180 21.95 -5.76 3.34
CA LYS A 180 22.39 -6.75 4.30
C LYS A 180 21.30 -7.80 4.46
N GLU A 181 21.67 -9.06 4.28
CA GLU A 181 20.78 -10.19 4.51
C GLU A 181 20.33 -10.24 5.98
N ASP A 182 19.13 -10.77 6.22
CA ASP A 182 18.53 -11.02 7.53
C ASP A 182 18.10 -9.79 8.34
N ILE A 183 17.80 -8.67 7.69
CA ILE A 183 17.10 -7.57 8.36
C ILE A 183 15.64 -8.00 8.63
N ASP A 184 15.10 -7.66 9.81
CA ASP A 184 13.73 -8.04 10.26
C ASP A 184 12.61 -7.54 9.32
N ARG A 185 12.93 -6.63 8.41
CA ARG A 185 12.01 -6.03 7.44
C ARG A 185 11.92 -6.80 6.12
N ASP A 186 12.84 -7.71 5.84
CA ASP A 186 12.77 -8.56 4.66
C ASP A 186 11.71 -9.65 4.84
N SER A 187 10.83 -9.82 3.85
CA SER A 187 9.90 -10.94 3.87
C SER A 187 10.66 -12.27 3.83
N PRO A 188 10.15 -13.35 4.44
CA PRO A 188 10.77 -14.67 4.36
C PRO A 188 11.00 -15.13 2.91
N TRP A 189 10.18 -14.68 1.97
CA TRP A 189 10.32 -15.00 0.55
C TRP A 189 11.46 -14.23 -0.13
N VAL A 190 11.65 -12.94 0.19
CA VAL A 190 12.80 -12.14 -0.28
C VAL A 190 14.12 -12.75 0.21
N LYS A 191 14.15 -13.20 1.47
CA LYS A 191 15.29 -13.94 2.06
C LYS A 191 15.55 -15.24 1.31
N ARG A 192 14.52 -16.08 1.12
CA ARG A 192 14.64 -17.37 0.41
C ARG A 192 15.15 -17.23 -1.02
N LEU A 193 14.73 -16.20 -1.75
CA LEU A 193 15.18 -15.96 -3.12
C LEU A 193 16.54 -15.27 -3.22
N GLY A 194 17.13 -14.83 -2.10
CA GLY A 194 18.46 -14.23 -2.08
C GLY A 194 18.56 -12.94 -2.89
N TRP A 195 17.53 -12.08 -2.82
CA TRP A 195 17.50 -10.82 -3.59
C TRP A 195 18.70 -9.93 -3.30
N VAL A 196 19.09 -9.82 -2.03
CA VAL A 196 20.27 -9.05 -1.60
C VAL A 196 21.53 -9.56 -2.29
N ARG A 197 21.75 -10.88 -2.35
CA ARG A 197 22.88 -11.50 -3.05
C ARG A 197 22.82 -11.31 -4.57
N HIS A 198 21.63 -11.37 -5.14
CA HIS A 198 21.42 -11.37 -6.58
C HIS A 198 21.55 -9.95 -7.17
N PHE A 199 20.86 -8.98 -6.60
CA PHE A 199 20.83 -7.61 -7.08
C PHE A 199 21.91 -6.74 -6.45
N GLY A 200 22.32 -6.99 -5.21
CA GLY A 200 23.34 -6.20 -4.51
C GLY A 200 22.92 -4.75 -4.36
N SER A 201 23.82 -3.80 -4.66
CA SER A 201 23.55 -2.36 -4.56
C SER A 201 22.86 -1.74 -5.78
N ARG A 202 22.23 -2.55 -6.62
CA ARG A 202 21.56 -2.09 -7.85
C ARG A 202 20.24 -1.40 -7.51
N ASP A 203 19.74 -0.64 -8.48
CA ASP A 203 18.49 0.10 -8.36
C ASP A 203 17.29 -0.83 -8.60
N LEU A 204 16.59 -1.18 -7.51
CA LEU A 204 15.41 -2.05 -7.56
C LEU A 204 14.25 -1.39 -8.28
N ILE A 205 14.15 -0.05 -8.23
CA ILE A 205 13.13 0.70 -8.97
C ILE A 205 13.39 0.55 -10.47
N SER A 206 14.65 0.67 -10.90
CA SER A 206 14.99 0.44 -12.32
C SER A 206 14.64 -0.97 -12.79
N ILE A 207 14.79 -1.99 -11.93
CA ILE A 207 14.43 -3.38 -12.25
C ILE A 207 12.91 -3.53 -12.32
N HIS A 208 12.18 -2.94 -11.37
CA HIS A 208 10.72 -2.89 -11.36
C HIS A 208 10.19 -2.24 -12.64
N ASP A 209 10.70 -1.06 -13.01
CA ASP A 209 10.30 -0.31 -14.21
C ASP A 209 10.63 -1.06 -15.51
N ALA A 210 11.71 -1.86 -15.51
CA ALA A 210 12.04 -2.76 -16.61
C ALA A 210 11.03 -3.91 -16.72
N ALA A 211 10.57 -4.45 -15.58
CA ALA A 211 9.57 -5.53 -15.54
C ALA A 211 8.12 -5.03 -15.65
N GLU A 212 7.88 -3.72 -15.60
CA GLU A 212 6.56 -3.13 -15.79
C GLU A 212 6.10 -3.35 -17.24
N TRP A 213 4.97 -4.03 -17.38
CA TRP A 213 4.29 -4.21 -18.66
C TRP A 213 3.72 -2.88 -19.14
N LEU A 214 3.67 -2.68 -20.47
CA LEU A 214 3.06 -1.54 -21.19
C LEU A 214 2.68 -0.36 -20.27
N ARG A 215 3.67 0.48 -19.94
CA ARG A 215 3.47 1.63 -19.03
C ARG A 215 2.16 2.35 -19.38
N ALA A 216 1.22 2.37 -18.43
CA ALA A 216 0.06 3.25 -18.45
C ALA A 216 0.53 4.69 -18.19
N ARG A 217 1.39 5.22 -19.06
CA ARG A 217 1.94 6.58 -18.96
C ARG A 217 0.92 7.64 -19.39
N ALA A 218 -0.37 7.34 -19.27
CA ALA A 218 -1.48 8.22 -19.59
C ALA A 218 -2.08 8.92 -18.36
N ALA A 219 -1.83 8.44 -17.13
CA ALA A 219 -2.55 8.93 -15.94
C ALA A 219 -1.80 9.91 -15.03
N THR A 220 -0.48 10.09 -15.16
CA THR A 220 0.27 11.10 -14.39
C THR A 220 0.50 12.35 -15.24
N GLY A 221 -0.44 13.28 -15.15
CA GLY A 221 -0.49 14.49 -15.96
C GLY A 221 0.70 15.44 -15.79
N ARG A 222 0.87 16.21 -16.88
CA ARG A 222 1.68 17.43 -17.10
C ARG A 222 3.11 17.21 -17.61
N LEU A 223 3.34 17.80 -18.80
CA LEU A 223 4.58 17.92 -19.57
C LEU A 223 5.07 16.66 -20.31
N ALA A 224 4.46 16.37 -21.45
CA ALA A 224 5.23 15.92 -22.61
C ALA A 224 4.63 16.59 -23.85
N GLY A 225 5.47 17.28 -24.61
CA GLY A 225 5.07 17.99 -25.82
C GLY A 225 4.48 17.06 -26.87
N LYS A 226 3.94 17.67 -27.92
CA LYS A 226 3.40 17.05 -29.14
C LYS A 226 4.44 16.18 -29.87
N GLN A 227 4.76 15.03 -29.32
CA GLN A 227 5.30 13.84 -29.95
C GLN A 227 5.22 12.83 -28.83
N GLU A 228 4.21 11.97 -28.83
CA GLU A 228 4.35 10.73 -28.09
C GLU A 228 5.67 10.12 -28.63
N ASP A 229 6.71 10.00 -27.79
CA ASP A 229 8.05 9.58 -28.22
C ASP A 229 7.88 8.41 -29.18
N GLU A 230 8.21 8.59 -30.47
CA GLU A 230 7.92 7.58 -31.50
C GLU A 230 8.51 6.22 -31.12
N GLU A 231 9.60 6.24 -30.36
CA GLU A 231 10.24 5.08 -29.75
C GLU A 231 9.40 4.43 -28.66
N ALA A 232 8.75 5.20 -27.77
CA ALA A 232 7.84 4.67 -26.76
C ALA A 232 6.55 4.12 -27.37
N ALA A 233 6.07 4.70 -28.48
CA ALA A 233 4.96 4.16 -29.26
C ALA A 233 5.37 2.86 -29.97
N ARG A 234 6.59 2.81 -30.54
CA ARG A 234 7.17 1.58 -31.12
C ARG A 234 7.33 0.48 -30.08
N GLU A 235 7.91 0.78 -28.92
CA GLU A 235 8.07 -0.15 -27.80
C GLU A 235 6.71 -0.74 -27.40
N ARG A 236 5.70 0.11 -27.20
CA ARG A 236 4.35 -0.35 -26.85
C ARG A 236 3.77 -1.28 -27.92
N LEU A 237 3.89 -0.93 -29.19
CA LEU A 237 3.41 -1.78 -30.29
C LEU A 237 4.11 -3.16 -30.30
N LEU A 238 5.44 -3.20 -30.18
CA LEU A 238 6.20 -4.45 -30.21
C LEU A 238 5.89 -5.34 -29.00
N LEU A 239 5.80 -4.75 -27.80
CA LEU A 239 5.41 -5.47 -26.60
C LEU A 239 3.97 -6.00 -26.71
N SER A 240 3.02 -5.21 -27.22
CA SER A 240 1.65 -5.69 -27.46
C SER A 240 1.62 -6.91 -28.39
N ARG A 241 2.40 -6.90 -29.48
CA ARG A 241 2.51 -8.05 -30.41
C ARG A 241 3.12 -9.28 -29.74
N LEU A 242 4.17 -9.08 -28.94
CA LEU A 242 4.80 -10.15 -28.16
C LEU A 242 3.82 -10.75 -27.15
N GLY A 243 3.07 -9.91 -26.43
CA GLY A 243 2.03 -10.33 -25.49
C GLY A 243 0.94 -11.15 -26.14
N GLN A 244 0.40 -10.69 -27.28
CA GLN A 244 -0.60 -11.43 -28.05
C GLN A 244 -0.08 -12.78 -28.53
N SER A 245 1.18 -12.85 -28.96
CA SER A 245 1.81 -14.11 -29.40
C SER A 245 1.96 -15.09 -28.25
N PHE A 246 2.35 -14.60 -27.07
CA PHE A 246 2.42 -15.38 -25.85
C PHE A 246 1.02 -15.88 -25.42
N ASP A 247 0.01 -15.01 -25.44
CA ASP A 247 -1.36 -15.39 -25.07
C ASP A 247 -1.91 -16.49 -25.97
N ARG A 248 -1.68 -16.41 -27.28
CA ARG A 248 -2.05 -17.47 -28.22
C ARG A 248 -1.39 -18.80 -27.89
N GLU A 249 -0.12 -18.80 -27.50
CA GLU A 249 0.58 -20.06 -27.13
C GLU A 249 0.10 -20.59 -25.78
N VAL A 250 -0.19 -19.72 -24.81
CA VAL A 250 -0.83 -20.11 -23.54
C VAL A 250 -2.20 -20.73 -23.79
N ASP A 251 -3.04 -20.12 -24.63
CA ASP A 251 -4.38 -20.62 -24.96
C ASP A 251 -4.31 -21.96 -25.71
N ARG A 252 -3.37 -22.08 -26.66
CA ARG A 252 -3.08 -23.34 -27.34
C ARG A 252 -2.66 -24.44 -26.37
N CYS A 253 -1.78 -24.14 -25.41
CA CYS A 253 -1.37 -25.09 -24.37
C CYS A 253 -2.57 -25.47 -23.49
N CYS A 254 -3.35 -24.50 -23.05
CA CYS A 254 -4.52 -24.73 -22.20
C CYS A 254 -5.56 -25.61 -22.88
N TRP A 255 -5.80 -25.40 -24.18
CA TRP A 255 -6.70 -26.23 -24.96
C TRP A 255 -6.20 -27.67 -25.08
N ARG A 256 -4.88 -27.87 -25.28
CA ARG A 256 -4.28 -29.20 -25.34
C ARG A 256 -4.33 -29.95 -24.02
N LEU A 257 -4.30 -29.26 -22.87
CA LEU A 257 -4.39 -29.89 -21.56
C LEU A 257 -5.63 -30.76 -21.41
N ASP A 258 -6.76 -30.36 -22.00
CA ASP A 258 -8.03 -31.11 -21.94
C ASP A 258 -7.95 -32.47 -22.67
N SER A 259 -6.95 -32.65 -23.54
CA SER A 259 -6.69 -33.89 -24.28
C SER A 259 -5.58 -34.76 -23.67
N VAL A 260 -4.93 -34.31 -22.60
CA VAL A 260 -3.85 -35.06 -21.94
C VAL A 260 -4.45 -36.10 -20.99
N PRO A 261 -3.98 -37.37 -21.01
CA PRO A 261 -4.44 -38.38 -20.07
C PRO A 261 -4.25 -37.95 -18.61
N THR A 262 -5.21 -38.32 -17.75
CA THR A 262 -5.22 -37.96 -16.33
C THR A 262 -3.96 -38.44 -15.61
N GLU A 263 -3.43 -39.61 -15.97
CA GLU A 263 -2.22 -40.18 -15.38
C GLU A 263 -1.02 -39.24 -15.64
N THR A 264 -0.86 -38.77 -16.87
CA THR A 264 0.20 -37.81 -17.24
C THR A 264 0.04 -36.50 -16.47
N LEU A 265 -1.20 -36.02 -16.31
CA LEU A 265 -1.47 -34.80 -15.54
C LEU A 265 -1.18 -34.98 -14.04
N GLN A 266 -1.43 -36.16 -13.47
CA GLN A 266 -1.08 -36.48 -12.08
C GLN A 266 0.44 -36.52 -11.88
N TRP A 267 1.19 -37.03 -12.85
CA TRP A 267 2.67 -36.96 -12.83
C TRP A 267 3.17 -35.52 -12.95
N LEU A 268 2.60 -34.71 -13.84
CA LEU A 268 2.96 -33.29 -13.99
C LEU A 268 2.62 -32.44 -12.76
N GLY A 269 1.53 -32.77 -12.06
CA GLY A 269 1.10 -32.06 -10.86
C GLY A 269 1.94 -32.41 -9.63
N SER A 270 2.77 -33.44 -9.71
CA SER A 270 3.61 -33.85 -8.59
C SER A 270 4.87 -33.01 -8.48
N ILE A 271 5.18 -32.63 -7.25
CA ILE A 271 6.46 -32.00 -6.89
C ILE A 271 7.60 -33.03 -6.91
N THR A 272 7.28 -34.32 -6.76
CA THR A 272 8.25 -35.41 -6.69
C THR A 272 8.19 -36.27 -7.95
N SER A 273 9.33 -36.48 -8.60
CA SER A 273 9.42 -37.25 -9.86
C SER A 273 9.07 -38.73 -9.74
N MET A 274 8.94 -39.26 -8.52
CA MET A 274 8.75 -40.68 -8.23
C MET A 274 7.33 -41.04 -7.81
N THR A 275 6.47 -40.06 -7.54
CA THR A 275 5.11 -40.30 -7.06
C THR A 275 4.11 -39.41 -7.80
N PRO A 276 3.01 -39.95 -8.34
CA PRO A 276 1.97 -39.11 -8.93
C PRO A 276 1.22 -38.31 -7.85
N SER A 277 0.73 -37.13 -8.22
CA SER A 277 -0.17 -36.33 -7.38
C SER A 277 -1.57 -36.95 -7.37
N GLY A 278 -2.28 -36.85 -6.24
CA GLY A 278 -3.70 -37.24 -6.17
C GLY A 278 -4.59 -36.36 -7.06
N MET A 279 -4.22 -35.09 -7.22
CA MET A 279 -4.91 -34.15 -8.09
C MET A 279 -4.16 -33.97 -9.42
N PRO A 280 -4.83 -34.15 -10.58
CA PRO A 280 -4.20 -33.90 -11.87
C PRO A 280 -3.86 -32.42 -12.04
N PHE A 281 -2.72 -32.16 -12.67
CA PHE A 281 -2.39 -30.82 -13.15
C PHE A 281 -3.51 -30.32 -14.07
N GLY A 282 -3.95 -29.08 -13.88
CA GLY A 282 -5.07 -28.54 -14.64
C GLY A 282 -5.13 -27.03 -14.54
N ARG A 283 -6.12 -26.45 -15.21
CA ARG A 283 -6.41 -25.02 -15.11
C ARG A 283 -6.80 -24.71 -13.67
N LYS A 284 -6.12 -23.76 -13.02
CA LYS A 284 -6.56 -23.26 -11.71
C LYS A 284 -7.94 -22.63 -11.89
N GLY A 285 -8.89 -23.02 -11.07
CA GLY A 285 -10.34 -23.05 -11.37
C GLY A 285 -11.09 -21.72 -11.61
N LYS A 286 -10.41 -20.61 -11.91
CA LYS A 286 -11.04 -19.34 -12.32
C LYS A 286 -10.26 -18.70 -13.47
N GLU A 287 -10.97 -18.21 -14.48
CA GLU A 287 -10.39 -17.49 -15.63
C GLU A 287 -9.55 -16.27 -15.19
N GLU A 288 -9.98 -15.60 -14.11
CA GLU A 288 -9.23 -14.54 -13.43
C GLU A 288 -7.83 -14.98 -12.98
N SER A 289 -7.68 -16.21 -12.48
CA SER A 289 -6.37 -16.74 -12.10
C SER A 289 -5.47 -16.92 -13.33
N MET A 290 -6.02 -17.36 -14.47
CA MET A 290 -5.27 -17.49 -15.73
C MET A 290 -4.81 -16.13 -16.27
N SER A 291 -5.65 -15.11 -16.17
CA SER A 291 -5.28 -13.72 -16.50
C SER A 291 -4.14 -13.21 -15.62
N GLN A 292 -4.12 -13.55 -14.33
CA GLN A 292 -3.00 -13.23 -13.44
C GLN A 292 -1.71 -13.96 -13.84
N TYR A 293 -1.76 -15.23 -14.24
CA TYR A 293 -0.57 -15.94 -14.74
C TYR A 293 -0.05 -15.33 -16.05
N LYS A 294 -0.96 -14.97 -16.97
CA LYS A 294 -0.61 -14.30 -18.22
C LYS A 294 0.09 -12.97 -17.94
N SER A 295 -0.41 -12.17 -16.99
CA SER A 295 0.19 -10.88 -16.65
C SER A 295 1.61 -11.02 -16.07
N VAL A 296 1.87 -12.05 -15.26
CA VAL A 296 3.23 -12.37 -14.79
C VAL A 296 4.14 -12.75 -15.96
N GLY A 297 3.63 -13.54 -16.92
CA GLY A 297 4.35 -13.89 -18.15
C GLY A 297 4.67 -12.67 -19.01
N HIS A 298 3.72 -11.75 -19.19
CA HIS A 298 3.91 -10.49 -19.90
C HIS A 298 5.01 -9.63 -19.26
N ARG A 299 4.99 -9.48 -17.93
CA ARG A 299 6.04 -8.75 -17.19
C ARG A 299 7.42 -9.36 -17.41
N TYR A 300 7.53 -10.68 -17.33
CA TYR A 300 8.78 -11.39 -17.58
C TYR A 300 9.28 -11.21 -19.02
N LEU A 301 8.39 -11.32 -20.01
CA LEU A 301 8.75 -11.11 -21.42
C LEU A 301 9.17 -9.68 -21.70
N SER A 302 8.49 -8.69 -21.12
CA SER A 302 8.89 -7.29 -21.23
C SER A 302 10.28 -7.05 -20.64
N PHE A 303 10.55 -7.62 -19.46
CA PHE A 303 11.87 -7.54 -18.85
C PHE A 303 12.95 -8.12 -19.76
N CYS A 304 12.74 -9.33 -20.30
CA CYS A 304 13.67 -9.99 -21.23
C CYS A 304 13.89 -9.18 -22.51
N TRP A 305 12.82 -8.68 -23.12
CA TRP A 305 12.89 -7.88 -24.35
C TRP A 305 13.62 -6.54 -24.13
N LYS A 306 13.30 -5.82 -23.04
CA LYS A 306 14.02 -4.59 -22.68
C LYS A 306 15.49 -4.88 -22.36
N ALA A 307 15.81 -6.02 -21.74
CA ALA A 307 17.18 -6.41 -21.41
C ALA A 307 17.99 -6.69 -22.69
N TYR A 308 17.36 -7.32 -23.67
CA TYR A 308 17.93 -7.49 -24.99
C TYR A 308 18.20 -6.14 -25.66
N ARG A 309 17.25 -5.20 -25.61
CA ARG A 309 17.34 -3.87 -26.24
C ARG A 309 18.48 -3.00 -25.71
N ILE A 310 18.77 -3.06 -24.42
CA ILE A 310 19.87 -2.29 -23.80
C ILE A 310 21.25 -2.95 -23.98
N GLY A 311 21.29 -4.23 -24.33
CA GLY A 311 22.52 -4.99 -24.54
C GLY A 311 22.94 -5.84 -23.34
N ARG A 312 23.72 -6.90 -23.62
CA ARG A 312 24.04 -7.96 -22.66
C ARG A 312 24.86 -7.46 -21.47
N LYS A 313 25.78 -6.51 -21.69
CA LYS A 313 26.67 -5.98 -20.65
C LYS A 313 25.92 -5.02 -19.74
N GLU A 314 25.09 -4.18 -20.34
CA GLU A 314 24.25 -3.18 -19.70
C GLU A 314 23.16 -3.85 -18.87
N ALA A 315 22.49 -4.87 -19.39
CA ALA A 315 21.51 -5.66 -18.66
C ALA A 315 22.12 -6.35 -17.43
N PHE A 316 23.33 -6.90 -17.55
CA PHE A 316 24.03 -7.46 -16.39
C PHE A 316 24.41 -6.38 -15.36
N LYS A 317 24.90 -5.23 -15.82
CA LYS A 317 25.29 -4.13 -14.94
C LYS A 317 24.09 -3.55 -14.19
N CYS A 318 23.02 -3.24 -14.89
CA CYS A 318 21.85 -2.55 -14.35
C CYS A 318 20.91 -3.50 -13.61
N TRP A 319 20.69 -4.72 -14.10
CA TRP A 319 19.61 -5.60 -13.63
C TRP A 319 20.06 -7.01 -13.22
N ALA A 320 21.37 -7.27 -13.15
CA ALA A 320 21.94 -8.56 -12.74
C ALA A 320 21.61 -9.76 -13.64
N VAL A 321 20.91 -9.57 -14.75
CA VAL A 321 20.47 -10.66 -15.63
C VAL A 321 21.61 -11.11 -16.54
N ARG A 322 21.71 -12.43 -16.74
CA ARG A 322 22.65 -13.06 -17.68
C ARG A 322 21.90 -14.04 -18.55
N PHE A 323 22.01 -13.87 -19.85
CA PHE A 323 21.52 -14.83 -20.84
C PHE A 323 22.68 -15.69 -21.33
N THR A 324 22.39 -16.96 -21.61
CA THR A 324 23.30 -17.82 -22.38
C THR A 324 23.36 -17.33 -23.84
N ASP A 325 24.35 -17.81 -24.60
CA ASP A 325 24.44 -17.46 -26.03
C ASP A 325 23.23 -17.95 -26.82
N GLU A 326 22.72 -19.14 -26.47
CA GLU A 326 21.49 -19.70 -27.05
C GLU A 326 20.27 -18.83 -26.73
N GLN A 327 20.07 -18.47 -25.46
CA GLN A 327 18.96 -17.59 -25.05
C GLN A 327 19.03 -16.23 -25.74
N TRP A 328 20.25 -15.67 -25.88
CA TRP A 328 20.43 -14.39 -26.55
C TRP A 328 20.16 -14.47 -28.05
N SER A 329 20.51 -15.58 -28.71
CA SER A 329 20.16 -15.83 -30.11
C SER A 329 18.64 -15.90 -30.28
N LEU A 330 17.95 -16.65 -29.42
CA LEU A 330 16.49 -16.73 -29.48
C LEU A 330 15.81 -15.36 -29.26
N LEU A 331 16.35 -14.53 -28.36
CA LEU A 331 15.86 -13.15 -28.18
C LEU A 331 16.12 -12.27 -29.40
N HIS A 332 17.24 -12.50 -30.11
CA HIS A 332 17.53 -11.83 -31.38
C HIS A 332 16.49 -12.21 -32.44
N ASP A 333 16.23 -13.51 -32.62
CA ASP A 333 15.25 -14.01 -33.59
C ASP A 333 13.85 -13.45 -33.29
N ILE A 334 13.43 -13.45 -32.02
CA ILE A 334 12.15 -12.84 -31.59
C ILE A 334 12.10 -11.36 -31.93
N ALA A 335 13.17 -10.60 -31.64
CA ALA A 335 13.22 -9.18 -31.93
C ALA A 335 13.16 -8.90 -33.44
N GLU A 336 13.86 -9.70 -34.25
CA GLU A 336 13.84 -9.59 -35.71
C GLU A 336 12.44 -9.85 -36.27
N GLU A 337 11.79 -10.94 -35.85
CA GLU A 337 10.42 -11.28 -36.28
C GLU A 337 9.41 -10.17 -35.92
N LEU A 338 9.48 -9.64 -34.70
CA LEU A 338 8.60 -8.55 -34.26
C LEU A 338 8.77 -7.26 -35.09
N GLU A 339 9.98 -6.99 -35.56
CA GLU A 339 10.32 -5.86 -36.43
C GLU A 339 9.94 -6.12 -37.91
N ASN A 340 10.14 -7.35 -38.39
CA ASN A 340 9.88 -7.80 -39.76
C ASN A 340 8.37 -7.90 -40.09
N ASP A 341 7.52 -8.12 -39.10
CA ASP A 341 6.05 -8.08 -39.20
C ASP A 341 5.49 -6.68 -39.57
N ARG A 342 6.35 -5.72 -39.91
CA ARG A 342 6.00 -4.46 -40.60
C ARG A 342 6.00 -4.58 -42.13
N VAL A 343 6.64 -5.59 -42.71
CA VAL A 343 6.88 -5.66 -44.17
C VAL A 343 5.93 -6.63 -44.88
N LEU A 344 5.26 -7.54 -44.18
CA LEU A 344 4.24 -8.41 -44.78
C LEU A 344 2.85 -7.77 -44.76
N SER A 345 2.65 -6.88 -45.75
CA SER A 345 1.36 -6.84 -46.44
C SER A 345 1.10 -8.22 -47.05
N SER A 346 -0.09 -8.79 -46.80
CA SER A 346 -0.68 -9.85 -47.62
C SER A 346 0.10 -11.18 -47.67
N HIS A 347 0.18 -11.92 -46.56
CA HIS A 347 0.11 -13.37 -46.67
C HIS A 347 -0.65 -13.97 -45.48
N ASP A 348 -1.94 -14.20 -45.72
CA ASP A 348 -2.77 -15.13 -44.98
C ASP A 348 -2.03 -16.47 -44.88
N SER A 349 -1.40 -16.74 -43.75
CA SER A 349 -0.89 -18.07 -43.45
C SER A 349 -2.10 -18.95 -43.12
N GLY A 350 -2.73 -19.42 -44.19
CA GLY A 350 -3.81 -20.39 -44.13
C GLY A 350 -3.34 -21.65 -43.42
N PHE A 351 -3.79 -21.82 -42.19
CA PHE A 351 -3.80 -23.12 -41.53
C PHE A 351 -4.94 -23.20 -40.51
N PHE A 352 -6.01 -23.87 -40.96
CA PHE A 352 -7.26 -24.25 -40.28
C PHE A 352 -8.28 -23.15 -39.96
N SER A 353 -8.89 -22.56 -40.99
CA SER A 353 -10.31 -22.15 -40.90
C SER A 353 -11.19 -23.39 -41.07
N GLY A 354 -11.82 -23.84 -39.99
CA GLY A 354 -12.75 -24.95 -40.08
C GLY A 354 -13.47 -25.20 -38.77
N ARG A 355 -14.50 -24.40 -38.48
CA ARG A 355 -15.88 -24.85 -38.24
C ARG A 355 -16.70 -23.76 -37.57
N GLU A 356 -17.69 -23.28 -38.31
CA GLU A 356 -18.79 -22.43 -37.85
C GLU A 356 -19.45 -23.01 -36.60
N LYS A 357 -19.62 -22.18 -35.57
CA LYS A 357 -20.67 -22.33 -34.57
C LYS A 357 -21.46 -21.03 -34.54
N GLN A 358 -22.71 -21.14 -35.00
CA GLN A 358 -23.75 -20.13 -34.77
C GLN A 358 -23.89 -19.90 -33.27
N ALA A 359 -23.70 -18.66 -32.82
CA ALA A 359 -24.14 -18.18 -31.53
C ALA A 359 -25.22 -17.13 -31.78
N LYS A 360 -26.40 -17.37 -31.21
CA LYS A 360 -27.52 -16.42 -31.15
C LYS A 360 -27.13 -15.25 -30.27
N ASP A 361 -27.49 -14.07 -30.75
CA ASP A 361 -27.60 -12.83 -29.98
C ASP A 361 -28.35 -13.06 -28.66
N LYS A 362 -27.82 -12.47 -27.59
CA LYS A 362 -28.61 -11.77 -26.58
C LYS A 362 -27.73 -10.72 -25.89
N ASP A 363 -28.34 -9.55 -25.78
CA ASP A 363 -27.79 -8.25 -25.44
C ASP A 363 -27.51 -8.05 -23.95
N GLU A 364 -26.68 -7.01 -23.72
CA GLU A 364 -26.62 -6.09 -22.58
C GLU A 364 -26.24 -6.66 -21.20
N ASP A 365 -25.11 -6.18 -20.65
CA ASP A 365 -25.15 -5.28 -19.48
C ASP A 365 -23.78 -4.67 -19.15
N GLU A 366 -23.87 -3.48 -18.53
CA GLU A 366 -22.91 -2.41 -18.29
C GLU A 366 -21.57 -2.78 -17.62
N ASP A 367 -20.48 -2.24 -18.18
CA ASP A 367 -19.15 -2.20 -17.57
C ASP A 367 -19.14 -1.23 -16.37
N GLY A 368 -19.18 -1.79 -15.16
CA GLY A 368 -18.89 -1.09 -13.92
C GLY A 368 -17.45 -1.31 -13.49
N ASP A 369 -16.62 -0.28 -13.65
CA ASP A 369 -15.27 -0.19 -13.12
C ASP A 369 -15.22 -0.54 -11.62
N GLY A 370 -14.35 -1.48 -11.26
CA GLY A 370 -14.17 -1.95 -9.89
C GLY A 370 -12.72 -2.35 -9.63
N ASP A 371 -11.82 -1.36 -9.63
CA ASP A 371 -10.49 -1.46 -9.03
C ASP A 371 -10.64 -1.66 -7.52
N GLY A 372 -10.04 -2.73 -6.99
CA GLY A 372 -10.36 -3.27 -5.67
C GLY A 372 -9.41 -4.40 -5.26
N ASP A 373 -8.14 -4.06 -5.20
CA ASP A 373 -7.06 -4.77 -4.53
C ASP A 373 -7.36 -4.94 -3.02
N GLU A 374 -8.03 -6.04 -2.67
CA GLU A 374 -8.09 -6.54 -1.29
C GLU A 374 -7.50 -7.96 -1.20
N TYR A 375 -6.33 -8.03 -0.57
CA TYR A 375 -5.72 -9.25 -0.05
C TYR A 375 -6.64 -9.87 1.00
N ARG A 376 -7.17 -11.07 0.73
CA ARG A 376 -7.72 -11.94 1.78
C ARG A 376 -6.83 -13.16 1.93
N ASP A 377 -6.14 -13.21 3.07
CA ASP A 377 -5.45 -14.38 3.57
C ASP A 377 -6.50 -15.37 4.10
N ASP A 378 -6.83 -16.38 3.29
CA ASP A 378 -7.54 -17.58 3.76
C ASP A 378 -6.48 -18.56 4.27
N ASP A 379 -6.14 -18.45 5.56
CA ASP A 379 -5.39 -19.46 6.32
C ASP A 379 -6.41 -20.34 7.06
N ASP A 380 -6.81 -21.44 6.43
CA ASP A 380 -7.55 -22.53 7.07
C ASP A 380 -6.93 -23.85 6.62
N SER A 381 -6.12 -24.45 7.50
CA SER A 381 -5.82 -25.88 7.48
C SER A 381 -5.60 -26.36 8.92
N ASP A 382 -6.73 -26.63 9.56
CA ASP A 382 -6.87 -27.49 10.73
C ASP A 382 -6.80 -28.95 10.24
N GLU A 383 -5.67 -29.62 10.44
CA GLU A 383 -5.61 -31.09 10.40
C GLU A 383 -5.14 -31.61 11.75
N GLY A 384 -6.12 -32.10 12.52
CA GLY A 384 -5.90 -32.88 13.73
C GLY A 384 -5.46 -34.30 13.40
N GLU A 385 -4.29 -34.69 13.86
CA GLU A 385 -3.89 -36.10 13.95
C GLU A 385 -4.25 -36.68 15.32
N GLN A 386 -5.11 -37.71 15.28
CA GLN A 386 -5.42 -38.61 16.37
C GLN A 386 -4.22 -39.51 16.66
N GLY A 387 -3.64 -39.40 17.85
CA GLY A 387 -2.71 -40.38 18.40
C GLY A 387 -3.44 -41.35 19.33
N ASP A 388 -3.77 -42.53 18.82
CA ASP A 388 -4.20 -43.70 19.59
C ASP A 388 -2.97 -44.57 19.89
N GLU A 389 -2.47 -44.53 21.13
CA GLU A 389 -1.56 -45.56 21.65
C GLU A 389 -1.97 -45.92 23.09
N GLY A 390 -2.96 -46.80 23.20
CA GLY A 390 -3.29 -47.52 24.42
C GLY A 390 -2.90 -48.99 24.33
N MET A 391 -1.66 -49.34 24.70
CA MET A 391 -1.30 -50.71 25.08
C MET A 391 -0.69 -50.78 26.49
N THR A 392 -1.58 -51.14 27.42
CA THR A 392 -1.43 -52.19 28.44
C THR A 392 -0.15 -52.27 29.27
N ASN A 393 -0.27 -51.95 30.57
CA ASN A 393 0.62 -52.50 31.61
C ASN A 393 0.01 -52.38 33.03
N ILE A 394 -0.73 -53.39 33.52
CA ILE A 394 -0.99 -53.67 34.96
C ILE A 394 -1.30 -55.19 35.04
N ILE A 395 -0.36 -56.06 35.43
CA ILE A 395 -0.02 -56.55 36.79
C ILE A 395 -1.19 -57.26 37.51
N TYR A 396 -0.91 -58.54 37.84
CA TYR A 396 -1.62 -59.59 38.61
C TYR A 396 -2.67 -60.42 37.88
#